data_AF-A0A3D2R370-F1
#
_entry.id   AF-A0A3D2R370-F1
#
_cell.length_a   1.000
_cell.length_b   1.000
_cell.length_c   1.000
_cell.angle_alpha   90.00
_cell.angle_beta   90.00
_cell.angle_gamma   90.00
#
_symmetry.space_group_name_H-M   'P 1'
#
loop_
_entity.id
_entity.type
_entity.pdbx_description
1 polymer ?
#
loop_
_entity_poly.entity_id
_entity_poly.type
_entity_poly.pdbx_seq_one_letter_code
_entity_poly.pdbx_strand_id
1 'polypeptide(L)'
;AQFPINSMQINRGNGKFSDLSFVDLVAQTEWSWSVLLADFDNDGNKDIHITNGYVRDITNNDYRQYEFDGLKRRMAAKELSLLEWIQFIPSDPVRSFLFRNKGELRFEDKSADWNSGPEAFSSGSAYSDLNNDGYIDLVVNNVNAAPFIMKNSGEKNYANHWLSIVFDNESLPFAYGCKAELILDNGASLYESYQPTRGFYSSSQHKLHFGLGADLKPIALEITWPDQTRQRWTDLPLDSILTVSKNPNLAQITGKGRDKKSTYFTQQNNLITEEFSHTENAFIDFKGQLLLHKKLSDQGPAAAVGDVNKDGLEDIYIGGAAYESGRLMIQKPGGRWQKSSTVFEA
;
A
#
# COMPACT_ATOMS: atom_id res chain seq x y z
N ALA A 1 -5.74 11.11 17.28
CA ALA A 1 -6.87 11.29 16.35
C ALA A 1 -6.79 10.16 15.33
N GLN A 2 -7.89 9.44 15.08
CA GLN A 2 -7.99 8.49 13.97
C GLN A 2 -8.48 9.31 12.77
N PHE A 3 -7.71 9.34 11.69
CA PHE A 3 -8.12 9.99 10.45
C PHE A 3 -8.92 8.98 9.63
N PRO A 4 -10.18 9.26 9.26
CA PRO A 4 -11.01 8.37 8.45
C PRO A 4 -10.57 8.47 6.98
N ILE A 5 -9.44 7.87 6.65
CA ILE A 5 -8.84 7.88 5.32
C ILE A 5 -8.42 6.46 4.92
N ASN A 6 -8.29 6.24 3.63
CA ASN A 6 -7.59 5.07 3.12
C ASN A 6 -6.08 5.25 3.33
N SER A 7 -5.37 4.13 3.56
CA SER A 7 -3.90 4.10 3.66
C SER A 7 -3.31 3.18 2.59
N MET A 8 -2.49 3.73 1.70
CA MET A 8 -1.80 3.03 0.64
C MET A 8 -0.36 2.78 1.08
N GLN A 9 -0.11 1.57 1.57
CA GLN A 9 1.17 1.21 2.17
C GLN A 9 2.11 0.55 1.15
N ILE A 10 3.27 1.15 0.93
CA ILE A 10 4.34 0.59 0.10
C ILE A 10 5.41 -0.03 0.95
N ASN A 11 5.70 -1.31 0.68
CA ASN A 11 6.77 -2.05 1.34
C ASN A 11 8.13 -1.51 0.92
N ARG A 12 8.88 -0.93 1.86
CA ARG A 12 10.25 -0.42 1.66
C ARG A 12 11.32 -1.47 1.94
N GLY A 13 10.91 -2.69 2.27
CA GLY A 13 11.77 -3.74 2.81
C GLY A 13 12.01 -3.59 4.31
N ASN A 14 12.68 -4.59 4.90
CA ASN A 14 13.09 -4.60 6.32
C ASN A 14 11.93 -4.33 7.30
N GLY A 15 10.72 -4.77 6.98
CA GLY A 15 9.53 -4.57 7.80
C GLY A 15 9.03 -3.13 7.88
N LYS A 16 9.53 -2.23 7.02
CA LYS A 16 9.10 -0.82 6.98
C LYS A 16 8.17 -0.55 5.80
N PHE A 17 7.17 0.29 6.05
CA PHE A 17 6.20 0.73 5.06
C PHE A 17 6.13 2.26 5.01
N SER A 18 5.73 2.80 3.86
CA SER A 18 5.42 4.21 3.68
C SER A 18 4.01 4.38 3.15
N ASP A 19 3.25 5.29 3.74
CA ASP A 19 1.92 5.67 3.25
C ASP A 19 2.04 6.71 2.13
N LEU A 20 1.48 6.43 0.96
CA LEU A 20 1.40 7.35 -0.17
C LEU A 20 -0.01 7.86 -0.47
N SER A 21 -1.02 7.55 0.36
CA SER A 21 -2.42 7.85 0.05
C SER A 21 -2.71 9.30 -0.34
N PHE A 22 -2.06 10.29 0.32
CA PHE A 22 -2.30 11.71 0.04
C PHE A 22 -1.54 12.23 -1.18
N VAL A 23 -0.47 11.54 -1.59
CA VAL A 23 0.36 11.96 -2.70
C VAL A 23 -0.37 11.75 -4.03
N ASP A 24 -1.24 10.73 -4.09
CA ASP A 24 -1.93 10.33 -5.32
C ASP A 24 -3.46 10.29 -5.15
N LEU A 25 -3.99 11.08 -4.20
CA LEU A 25 -5.41 11.33 -3.96
C LEU A 25 -6.30 10.12 -3.61
N VAL A 26 -5.73 8.93 -3.44
CA VAL A 26 -6.49 7.72 -3.06
C VAL A 26 -6.92 7.69 -1.58
N ALA A 27 -6.47 8.67 -0.78
CA ALA A 27 -6.82 8.82 0.63
C ALA A 27 -8.33 9.02 0.88
N GLN A 28 -9.03 9.67 -0.06
CA GLN A 28 -10.36 10.23 0.15
C GLN A 28 -11.33 9.76 -0.94
N THR A 29 -12.03 8.66 -0.68
CA THR A 29 -12.96 8.06 -1.63
C THR A 29 -14.30 7.73 -0.99
N GLU A 30 -14.73 8.47 0.04
CA GLU A 30 -15.85 8.08 0.90
C GLU A 30 -15.60 6.79 1.70
N TRP A 31 -16.63 6.31 2.40
CA TRP A 31 -16.58 5.04 3.13
C TRP A 31 -16.31 3.89 2.15
N SER A 32 -15.13 3.28 2.28
CA SER A 32 -14.61 2.28 1.35
C SER A 32 -14.79 0.88 1.91
N TRP A 33 -15.28 -0.05 1.08
CA TRP A 33 -15.50 -1.45 1.48
C TRP A 33 -14.56 -2.43 0.78
N SER A 34 -14.51 -2.38 -0.54
CA SER A 34 -13.72 -3.27 -1.38
C SER A 34 -12.64 -2.47 -2.08
N VAL A 35 -11.40 -2.96 -2.09
CA VAL A 35 -10.29 -2.42 -2.88
C VAL A 35 -9.74 -3.54 -3.75
N LEU A 36 -9.79 -3.33 -5.07
CA LEU A 36 -9.28 -4.27 -6.06
C LEU A 36 -8.11 -3.64 -6.81
N LEU A 37 -7.04 -4.42 -6.98
CA LEU A 37 -5.89 -4.09 -7.80
C LEU A 37 -5.87 -5.02 -9.01
N ALA A 38 -6.07 -4.46 -10.20
CA ALA A 38 -6.09 -5.16 -11.48
C ALA A 38 -5.64 -4.18 -12.58
N ASP A 39 -5.10 -4.69 -13.67
CA ASP A 39 -4.76 -3.89 -14.85
C ASP A 39 -6.00 -3.84 -15.76
N PHE A 40 -6.66 -2.68 -15.88
CA PHE A 40 -7.93 -2.57 -16.61
C PHE A 40 -7.74 -2.13 -18.06
N ASP A 41 -6.60 -1.53 -18.41
CA ASP A 41 -6.29 -1.11 -19.78
C ASP A 41 -5.16 -1.93 -20.43
N ASN A 42 -4.63 -2.93 -19.73
CA ASN A 42 -3.56 -3.82 -20.15
C ASN A 42 -2.23 -3.13 -20.41
N ASP A 43 -1.93 -2.02 -19.73
CA ASP A 43 -0.66 -1.28 -19.89
C ASP A 43 0.51 -1.83 -19.03
N GLY A 44 0.25 -2.87 -18.23
CA GLY A 44 1.20 -3.53 -17.34
C GLY A 44 1.22 -2.96 -15.93
N ASN A 45 0.47 -1.89 -15.65
CA ASN A 45 0.33 -1.30 -14.32
C ASN A 45 -1.01 -1.71 -13.68
N LYS A 46 -0.98 -1.96 -12.37
CA LYS A 46 -2.21 -2.26 -11.62
C LYS A 46 -2.93 -0.97 -11.26
N ASP A 47 -4.14 -0.84 -11.76
CA ASP A 47 -5.12 0.18 -11.42
C ASP A 47 -5.88 -0.20 -10.14
N ILE A 48 -6.68 0.73 -9.62
CA ILE A 48 -7.45 0.55 -8.39
C ILE A 48 -8.94 0.73 -8.68
N HIS A 49 -9.76 -0.22 -8.25
CA HIS A 49 -11.21 -0.03 -8.11
C HIS A 49 -11.59 -0.07 -6.63
N ILE A 50 -12.41 0.90 -6.19
CA ILE A 50 -12.88 0.99 -4.81
C ILE A 50 -14.40 1.09 -4.81
N THR A 51 -15.07 0.21 -4.06
CA THR A 51 -16.53 0.33 -3.84
C THR A 51 -16.85 1.16 -2.62
N ASN A 52 -17.86 1.99 -2.75
CA ASN A 52 -18.17 3.01 -1.74
C ASN A 52 -19.65 3.08 -1.38
N GLY A 53 -19.90 3.66 -0.20
CA GLY A 53 -21.22 4.03 0.26
C GLY A 53 -21.53 3.50 1.65
N TYR A 54 -22.37 4.23 2.38
CA TYR A 54 -22.79 3.85 3.71
C TYR A 54 -24.27 4.20 3.89
N VAL A 55 -25.13 3.17 3.90
CA VAL A 55 -26.60 3.34 3.85
C VAL A 55 -27.12 4.33 4.89
N ARG A 56 -26.51 4.39 6.08
CA ARG A 56 -26.80 5.41 7.08
C ARG A 56 -25.48 5.90 7.63
N ASP A 57 -24.99 7.01 7.08
CA ASP A 57 -23.68 7.53 7.41
C ASP A 57 -23.66 8.22 8.77
N ILE A 58 -23.46 7.43 9.82
CA ILE A 58 -23.26 7.92 11.18
C ILE A 58 -21.92 8.65 11.35
N THR A 59 -21.01 8.52 10.39
CA THR A 59 -19.68 9.14 10.42
C THR A 59 -19.67 10.53 9.79
N ASN A 60 -20.72 10.90 9.06
CA ASN A 60 -20.92 12.21 8.48
C ASN A 60 -20.70 13.32 9.55
N ASN A 61 -19.76 14.22 9.28
CA ASN A 61 -19.36 15.26 10.23
C ASN A 61 -20.47 16.29 10.47
N ASP A 62 -21.21 16.68 9.43
CA ASP A 62 -22.28 17.67 9.53
C ASP A 62 -23.44 17.12 10.37
N TYR A 63 -23.85 15.88 10.10
CA TYR A 63 -24.85 15.19 10.93
C TYR A 63 -24.41 15.09 12.41
N ARG A 64 -23.16 14.69 12.66
CA ARG A 64 -22.62 14.60 14.02
C ARG A 64 -22.55 15.94 14.72
N GLN A 65 -22.22 17.01 14.01
CA GLN A 65 -22.02 18.33 14.58
C GLN A 65 -23.34 19.10 14.81
N TYR A 66 -24.29 19.00 13.89
CA TYR A 66 -25.46 19.89 13.88
C TYR A 66 -26.77 19.19 14.29
N GLU A 67 -26.93 17.89 14.03
CA GLU A 67 -28.20 17.18 14.25
C GLU A 67 -28.19 16.30 15.50
N PHE A 68 -27.06 15.64 15.78
CA PHE A 68 -26.97 14.56 16.76
C PHE A 68 -27.44 14.95 18.19
N ASP A 69 -26.99 16.09 18.71
CA ASP A 69 -27.36 16.55 20.06
C ASP A 69 -28.84 16.95 20.18
N GLY A 70 -29.44 17.43 19.08
CA GLY A 70 -30.87 17.72 19.00
C GLY A 70 -31.70 16.43 19.08
N LEU A 71 -31.34 15.43 18.27
CA LEU A 71 -32.00 14.12 18.25
C LEU A 71 -31.86 13.40 19.59
N LYS A 72 -30.68 13.47 20.23
CA LYS A 72 -30.43 12.88 21.54
C LYS A 72 -31.36 13.45 22.63
N ARG A 73 -31.58 14.76 22.64
CA ARG A 73 -32.50 15.41 23.59
C ARG A 73 -33.94 14.96 23.39
N ARG A 74 -34.40 14.91 22.13
CA ARG A 74 -35.76 14.45 21.78
C ARG A 74 -35.99 12.98 22.14
N MET A 75 -34.99 12.12 21.92
CA MET A 75 -35.04 10.71 22.33
C MET A 75 -35.13 10.57 23.86
N ALA A 76 -34.33 11.34 24.62
CA ALA A 76 -34.37 11.33 26.08
C ALA A 76 -35.72 11.82 26.64
N ALA A 77 -36.36 12.78 25.95
CA ALA A 77 -37.71 13.26 26.25
C ALA A 77 -38.82 12.28 25.83
N LYS A 78 -38.49 11.14 25.20
CA LYS A 78 -39.43 10.17 24.61
C LYS A 78 -40.32 10.76 23.51
N GLU A 79 -39.88 11.84 22.87
CA GLU A 79 -40.54 12.51 21.75
C GLU A 79 -40.12 11.94 20.38
N LEU A 80 -39.11 11.07 20.39
CA LEU A 80 -38.53 10.46 19.20
C LEU A 80 -38.18 9.00 19.50
N SER A 81 -38.66 8.09 18.67
CA SER A 81 -38.24 6.69 18.69
C SER A 81 -36.90 6.48 17.97
N LEU A 82 -36.26 5.34 18.22
CA LEU A 82 -35.02 4.99 17.51
C LEU A 82 -35.24 4.84 15.99
N LEU A 83 -36.39 4.30 15.57
CA LEU A 83 -36.71 4.15 14.15
C LEU A 83 -36.84 5.49 13.44
N GLU A 84 -37.44 6.48 14.10
CA GLU A 84 -37.53 7.84 13.58
C GLU A 84 -36.16 8.52 13.57
N TRP A 85 -35.33 8.33 14.61
CA TRP A 85 -33.95 8.83 14.62
C TRP A 85 -33.20 8.38 13.37
N ILE A 86 -33.22 7.08 13.05
CA ILE A 86 -32.47 6.50 11.93
C ILE A 86 -32.78 7.23 10.60
N GLN A 87 -34.00 7.76 10.44
CA GLN A 87 -34.37 8.50 9.23
C GLN A 87 -33.65 9.84 9.08
N PHE A 88 -33.15 10.43 10.17
CA PHE A 88 -32.36 11.67 10.15
C PHE A 88 -30.88 11.44 9.83
N ILE A 89 -30.40 10.19 9.84
CA ILE A 89 -29.01 9.90 9.46
C ILE A 89 -28.90 10.00 7.93
N PRO A 90 -27.93 10.78 7.39
CA PRO A 90 -27.69 10.90 5.95
C PRO A 90 -27.58 9.54 5.26
N SER A 91 -28.10 9.48 4.04
CA SER A 91 -28.30 8.23 3.30
C SER A 91 -28.22 8.53 1.80
N ASP A 92 -27.02 8.91 1.37
CA ASP A 92 -26.77 9.33 0.00
C ASP A 92 -25.97 8.24 -0.73
N PRO A 93 -26.49 7.68 -1.83
CA PRO A 93 -25.70 6.77 -2.65
C PRO A 93 -24.54 7.54 -3.28
N VAL A 94 -23.40 6.88 -3.45
CA VAL A 94 -22.19 7.49 -4.03
C VAL A 94 -21.65 6.59 -5.12
N ARG A 95 -20.93 7.18 -6.07
CA ARG A 95 -20.23 6.38 -7.09
C ARG A 95 -19.05 5.63 -6.46
N SER A 96 -18.70 4.50 -7.06
CA SER A 96 -17.42 3.83 -6.80
C SER A 96 -16.28 4.65 -7.43
N PHE A 97 -15.03 4.38 -7.05
CA PHE A 97 -13.86 5.05 -7.62
C PHE A 97 -13.02 4.11 -8.49
N LEU A 98 -12.51 4.63 -9.60
CA LEU A 98 -11.50 3.99 -10.45
C LEU A 98 -10.28 4.90 -10.55
N PHE A 99 -9.11 4.36 -10.25
CA PHE A 99 -7.85 5.08 -10.39
C PHE A 99 -6.93 4.34 -11.35
N ARG A 100 -6.53 5.02 -12.42
CA ARG A 100 -5.53 4.50 -13.35
C ARG A 100 -4.12 4.74 -12.82
N ASN A 101 -3.27 3.73 -12.88
CA ASN A 101 -1.87 3.82 -12.51
C ASN A 101 -1.02 4.25 -13.71
N LYS A 102 -0.38 5.40 -13.63
CA LYS A 102 0.47 5.95 -14.70
C LYS A 102 1.93 5.48 -14.64
N GLY A 103 2.22 4.49 -13.79
CA GLY A 103 3.57 4.12 -13.42
C GLY A 103 4.11 4.99 -12.28
N GLU A 104 5.28 4.59 -11.76
CA GLU A 104 5.95 5.25 -10.63
C GLU A 104 5.05 5.48 -9.39
N LEU A 105 4.05 4.62 -9.21
CA LEU A 105 3.07 4.68 -8.12
C LEU A 105 2.17 5.94 -8.18
N ARG A 106 2.01 6.55 -9.36
CA ARG A 106 1.15 7.71 -9.57
C ARG A 106 -0.22 7.29 -10.06
N PHE A 107 -1.27 7.78 -9.40
CA PHE A 107 -2.65 7.46 -9.72
C PHE A 107 -3.41 8.68 -10.24
N GLU A 108 -4.33 8.46 -11.17
CA GLU A 108 -5.27 9.46 -11.65
C GLU A 108 -6.71 8.96 -11.52
N ASP A 109 -7.62 9.83 -11.05
CA ASP A 109 -9.04 9.50 -10.96
C ASP A 109 -9.64 9.39 -12.36
N LYS A 110 -10.05 8.17 -12.72
CA LYS A 110 -10.74 7.80 -13.96
C LYS A 110 -12.18 7.39 -13.72
N SER A 111 -12.74 7.65 -12.54
CA SER A 111 -14.12 7.27 -12.18
C SER A 111 -15.15 7.80 -13.18
N ALA A 112 -14.96 9.03 -13.68
CA ALA A 112 -15.83 9.58 -14.72
C ALA A 112 -15.50 9.02 -16.12
N ASP A 113 -14.23 9.05 -16.52
CA ASP A 113 -13.78 8.69 -17.86
C ASP A 113 -14.00 7.19 -18.18
N TRP A 114 -13.79 6.32 -17.20
CA TRP A 114 -13.98 4.88 -17.30
C TRP A 114 -15.35 4.43 -16.78
N ASN A 115 -16.19 5.37 -16.36
CA ASN A 115 -17.53 5.14 -15.82
C ASN A 115 -17.54 4.09 -14.71
N SER A 116 -17.25 4.50 -13.47
CA SER A 116 -17.23 3.65 -12.28
C SER A 116 -18.61 3.13 -11.81
N GLY A 117 -19.60 3.15 -12.69
CA GLY A 117 -20.96 2.70 -12.43
C GLY A 117 -21.86 3.80 -11.84
N PRO A 118 -23.15 3.47 -11.62
CA PRO A 118 -24.09 4.40 -11.02
C PRO A 118 -23.76 4.65 -9.54
N GLU A 119 -24.30 5.73 -8.99
CA GLU A 119 -24.30 5.95 -7.55
C GLU A 119 -25.10 4.85 -6.85
N ALA A 120 -24.50 4.22 -5.85
CA ALA A 120 -25.10 3.14 -5.09
C ALA A 120 -24.48 3.03 -3.68
N PHE A 121 -25.01 2.12 -2.87
CA PHE A 121 -24.37 1.69 -1.63
C PHE A 121 -23.58 0.42 -1.91
N SER A 122 -22.45 0.53 -2.60
CA SER A 122 -21.65 -0.62 -3.04
C SER A 122 -20.74 -1.13 -1.93
N SER A 123 -20.85 -2.41 -1.60
CA SER A 123 -20.11 -3.02 -0.49
C SER A 123 -19.11 -4.08 -0.94
N GLY A 124 -19.35 -4.81 -2.02
CA GLY A 124 -18.45 -5.85 -2.51
C GLY A 124 -18.17 -5.69 -4.00
N SER A 125 -16.98 -6.09 -4.43
CA SER A 125 -16.65 -6.18 -5.85
C SER A 125 -15.69 -7.33 -6.12
N ALA A 126 -15.81 -7.89 -7.31
CA ALA A 126 -14.90 -8.89 -7.87
C ALA A 126 -14.56 -8.53 -9.31
N TYR A 127 -13.36 -8.90 -9.76
CA TYR A 127 -12.95 -8.73 -11.14
C TYR A 127 -12.80 -10.07 -11.86
N SER A 128 -13.15 -10.12 -13.14
CA SER A 128 -12.97 -11.29 -14.01
C SER A 128 -13.09 -10.86 -15.46
N ASP A 129 -12.32 -11.47 -16.34
CA ASP A 129 -12.60 -11.41 -17.79
C ASP A 129 -13.77 -12.38 -18.09
N LEU A 130 -14.99 -11.86 -18.19
CA LEU A 130 -16.23 -12.66 -18.25
C LEU A 130 -16.52 -13.21 -19.64
N ASN A 131 -16.07 -12.52 -20.68
CA ASN A 131 -16.27 -12.88 -22.08
C ASN A 131 -14.99 -13.47 -22.72
N ASN A 132 -13.87 -13.54 -22.00
CA ASN A 132 -12.56 -14.00 -22.45
C ASN A 132 -11.99 -13.15 -23.61
N ASP A 133 -12.19 -11.83 -23.57
CA ASP A 133 -11.60 -10.91 -24.55
C ASP A 133 -10.28 -10.28 -24.10
N GLY A 134 -9.83 -10.59 -22.88
CA GLY A 134 -8.59 -10.10 -22.32
C GLY A 134 -8.69 -8.80 -21.55
N TYR A 135 -9.88 -8.18 -21.48
CA TYR A 135 -10.08 -6.98 -20.68
C TYR A 135 -10.91 -7.32 -19.45
N ILE A 136 -10.35 -7.01 -18.28
CA ILE A 136 -10.96 -7.41 -17.01
C ILE A 136 -12.26 -6.62 -16.77
N ASP A 137 -13.37 -7.31 -16.59
CA ASP A 137 -14.65 -6.75 -16.16
C ASP A 137 -14.74 -6.67 -14.63
N LEU A 138 -15.69 -5.87 -14.14
CA LEU A 138 -16.03 -5.76 -12.72
C LEU A 138 -17.47 -6.19 -12.47
N VAL A 139 -17.68 -6.93 -11.37
CA VAL A 139 -18.99 -7.22 -10.81
C VAL A 139 -19.08 -6.53 -9.46
N VAL A 140 -20.09 -5.68 -9.27
CA VAL A 140 -20.28 -4.88 -8.06
C VAL A 140 -21.59 -5.26 -7.39
N ASN A 141 -21.52 -5.53 -6.09
CA ASN A 141 -22.67 -5.83 -5.25
C ASN A 141 -23.06 -4.61 -4.41
N ASN A 142 -24.37 -4.39 -4.28
CA ASN A 142 -24.96 -3.24 -3.65
C ASN A 142 -25.83 -3.65 -2.46
N VAL A 143 -25.82 -2.85 -1.41
CA VAL A 143 -26.72 -3.02 -0.27
C VAL A 143 -28.12 -2.57 -0.67
N ASN A 144 -29.12 -3.42 -0.43
CA ASN A 144 -30.54 -3.16 -0.73
C ASN A 144 -30.87 -2.84 -2.20
N ALA A 145 -29.98 -3.20 -3.13
CA ALA A 145 -30.18 -2.99 -4.56
C ALA A 145 -29.60 -4.17 -5.36
N ALA A 146 -29.98 -4.28 -6.63
CA ALA A 146 -29.43 -5.30 -7.51
C ALA A 146 -27.92 -5.08 -7.75
N PRO A 147 -27.12 -6.15 -7.94
CA PRO A 147 -25.75 -6.01 -8.41
C PRO A 147 -25.74 -5.53 -9.87
N PHE A 148 -24.61 -4.97 -10.30
CA PHE A 148 -24.37 -4.61 -11.70
C PHE A 148 -23.00 -5.11 -12.17
N ILE A 149 -22.87 -5.21 -13.50
CA ILE A 149 -21.62 -5.58 -14.16
C ILE A 149 -21.14 -4.36 -14.93
N MET A 150 -19.88 -4.01 -14.74
CA MET A 150 -19.17 -3.02 -15.56
C MET A 150 -18.35 -3.81 -16.58
N LYS A 151 -18.91 -3.92 -17.78
CA LYS A 151 -18.22 -4.59 -18.88
C LYS A 151 -17.10 -3.67 -19.39
N ASN A 152 -15.87 -4.18 -19.38
CA ASN A 152 -14.74 -3.47 -19.97
C ASN A 152 -14.83 -3.55 -21.50
N SER A 153 -14.56 -2.43 -22.18
CA SER A 153 -14.54 -2.34 -23.65
C SER A 153 -13.18 -1.83 -24.15
N GLY A 154 -12.13 -2.09 -23.37
CA GLY A 154 -10.77 -1.65 -23.66
C GLY A 154 -10.24 -2.19 -24.98
N GLU A 155 -10.70 -3.35 -25.46
CA GLU A 155 -10.35 -3.95 -26.76
C GLU A 155 -10.68 -3.04 -27.95
N LYS A 156 -11.61 -2.10 -27.78
CA LYS A 156 -11.99 -1.11 -28.80
C LYS A 156 -11.17 0.16 -28.73
N ASN A 157 -10.57 0.43 -27.58
CA ASN A 157 -9.91 1.70 -27.26
C ASN A 157 -8.39 1.57 -27.23
N TYR A 158 -7.87 0.37 -26.95
CA TYR A 158 -6.45 0.08 -26.80
C TYR A 158 -6.05 -1.07 -27.73
N ALA A 159 -4.82 -0.99 -28.24
CA ALA A 159 -4.16 -2.06 -28.97
C ALA A 159 -3.20 -2.84 -28.07
N ASN A 160 -3.52 -2.92 -26.77
CA ASN A 160 -2.68 -3.56 -25.78
C ASN A 160 -2.89 -5.08 -25.79
N HIS A 161 -1.81 -5.81 -25.53
CA HIS A 161 -1.78 -7.26 -25.47
C HIS A 161 -1.90 -7.78 -24.05
N TRP A 162 -2.27 -9.04 -23.91
CA TRP A 162 -2.42 -9.68 -22.60
C TRP A 162 -2.01 -11.16 -22.61
N LEU A 163 -1.79 -11.71 -21.42
CA LEU A 163 -1.61 -13.14 -21.20
C LEU A 163 -2.28 -13.54 -19.89
N SER A 164 -3.21 -14.50 -19.93
CA SER A 164 -3.82 -15.06 -18.72
C SER A 164 -3.31 -16.46 -18.44
N ILE A 165 -3.13 -16.81 -17.16
CA ILE A 165 -2.67 -18.12 -16.73
C ILE A 165 -3.74 -18.81 -15.90
N VAL A 166 -4.07 -20.05 -16.27
CA VAL A 166 -4.97 -20.94 -15.53
C VAL A 166 -4.18 -22.14 -15.04
N PHE A 167 -4.43 -22.55 -13.80
CA PHE A 167 -3.79 -23.73 -13.23
C PHE A 167 -4.63 -24.98 -13.54
N ASP A 168 -3.97 -26.03 -14.00
CA ASP A 168 -4.59 -27.34 -14.15
C ASP A 168 -4.85 -27.97 -12.77
N ASN A 169 -6.13 -28.08 -12.43
CA ASN A 169 -6.63 -28.52 -11.12
C ASN A 169 -6.30 -29.99 -10.81
N GLU A 170 -5.91 -30.81 -11.81
CA GLU A 170 -5.52 -32.20 -11.56
C GLU A 170 -4.19 -32.31 -10.81
N SER A 171 -3.29 -31.33 -10.99
CA SER A 171 -1.93 -31.37 -10.43
C SER A 171 -1.80 -30.75 -9.03
N LEU A 172 -2.75 -29.90 -8.63
CA LEU A 172 -2.77 -29.18 -7.36
C LEU A 172 -4.23 -28.84 -7.01
N PRO A 173 -4.80 -29.37 -5.91
CA PRO A 173 -6.15 -29.01 -5.52
C PRO A 173 -6.32 -27.49 -5.33
N PHE A 174 -5.26 -26.77 -4.95
CA PHE A 174 -5.26 -25.31 -4.93
C PHE A 174 -3.87 -24.68 -5.10
N ALA A 175 -3.69 -23.86 -6.14
CA ALA A 175 -2.46 -23.08 -6.40
C ALA A 175 -2.29 -21.83 -5.50
N TYR A 176 -3.04 -21.73 -4.38
CA TYR A 176 -3.04 -20.54 -3.51
C TYR A 176 -1.63 -20.16 -3.06
N GLY A 177 -1.30 -18.87 -3.21
CA GLY A 177 0.02 -18.35 -2.85
C GLY A 177 1.11 -18.57 -3.89
N CYS A 178 0.81 -19.21 -5.04
CA CYS A 178 1.71 -19.20 -6.19
C CYS A 178 2.07 -17.77 -6.59
N LYS A 179 3.34 -17.57 -6.94
CA LYS A 179 3.84 -16.30 -7.48
C LYS A 179 4.32 -16.53 -8.89
N ALA A 180 3.84 -15.72 -9.82
CA ALA A 180 4.24 -15.74 -11.21
C ALA A 180 5.03 -14.46 -11.52
N GLU A 181 6.17 -14.63 -12.19
CA GLU A 181 6.96 -13.58 -12.79
C GLU A 181 6.92 -13.77 -14.31
N LEU A 182 6.40 -12.78 -15.03
CA LEU A 182 6.42 -12.74 -16.48
C LEU A 182 7.52 -11.78 -16.92
N ILE A 183 8.54 -12.31 -17.57
CA ILE A 183 9.68 -11.58 -18.08
C ILE A 183 9.36 -11.18 -19.52
N LEU A 184 9.58 -9.91 -19.85
CA LEU A 184 9.32 -9.31 -21.16
C LEU A 184 10.62 -9.15 -21.97
N ASP A 185 10.48 -8.96 -23.28
CA ASP A 185 11.58 -8.82 -24.24
C ASP A 185 12.47 -7.58 -24.02
N ASN A 186 11.93 -6.53 -23.41
CA ASN A 186 12.69 -5.36 -22.95
C ASN A 186 13.46 -5.59 -21.63
N GLY A 187 13.35 -6.78 -21.02
CA GLY A 187 13.97 -7.14 -19.75
C GLY A 187 13.18 -6.73 -18.50
N ALA A 188 12.01 -6.13 -18.62
CA ALA A 188 11.11 -5.86 -17.50
C ALA A 188 10.42 -7.14 -17.00
N SER A 189 9.97 -7.13 -15.75
CA SER A 189 9.21 -8.23 -15.15
C SER A 189 7.87 -7.72 -14.61
N LEU A 190 6.80 -8.45 -14.92
CA LEU A 190 5.48 -8.28 -14.31
C LEU A 190 5.26 -9.38 -13.26
N TYR A 191 4.59 -9.04 -12.16
CA TYR A 191 4.41 -9.96 -11.04
C TYR A 191 2.93 -10.14 -10.68
N GLU A 192 2.53 -11.40 -10.59
CA GLU A 192 1.23 -11.79 -10.08
C GLU A 192 1.32 -12.80 -8.95
N SER A 193 0.32 -12.76 -8.08
CA SER A 193 0.16 -13.73 -7.00
C SER A 193 -1.24 -14.31 -7.05
N TYR A 194 -1.35 -15.63 -7.02
CA TYR A 194 -2.65 -16.29 -7.03
C TYR A 194 -3.32 -16.20 -5.65
N GLN A 195 -4.12 -15.14 -5.49
CA GLN A 195 -4.94 -14.85 -4.33
C GLN A 195 -6.28 -14.24 -4.78
N PRO A 196 -7.26 -15.06 -5.18
CA PRO A 196 -8.55 -14.58 -5.70
C PRO A 196 -9.46 -13.99 -4.62
N THR A 197 -9.22 -14.28 -3.33
CA THR A 197 -10.00 -13.71 -2.22
C THR A 197 -9.62 -12.25 -1.99
N ARG A 198 -10.26 -11.35 -2.74
CA ARG A 198 -10.09 -9.90 -2.68
C ARG A 198 -11.46 -9.23 -2.73
N GLY A 199 -11.54 -8.06 -2.10
CA GLY A 199 -12.79 -7.34 -1.92
C GLY A 199 -13.62 -7.86 -0.76
N PHE A 200 -14.47 -7.00 -0.21
CA PHE A 200 -15.30 -7.34 0.94
C PHE A 200 -16.32 -8.43 0.56
N TYR A 201 -16.29 -9.55 1.29
CA TYR A 201 -17.08 -10.77 1.03
C TYR A 201 -17.11 -11.21 -0.45
N SER A 202 -15.99 -11.03 -1.16
CA SER A 202 -15.90 -11.26 -2.60
C SER A 202 -14.73 -12.19 -2.95
N SER A 203 -14.80 -12.78 -4.15
CA SER A 203 -13.69 -13.53 -4.75
C SER A 203 -13.65 -13.20 -6.24
N SER A 204 -12.48 -12.81 -6.72
CA SER A 204 -12.20 -12.51 -8.13
C SER A 204 -11.84 -13.77 -8.90
N GLN A 205 -11.55 -13.63 -10.20
CA GLN A 205 -11.23 -14.75 -11.08
C GLN A 205 -10.12 -15.67 -10.56
N HIS A 206 -10.29 -16.97 -10.81
CA HIS A 206 -9.28 -17.99 -10.55
C HIS A 206 -8.28 -18.12 -11.71
N LYS A 207 -7.80 -16.96 -12.19
CA LYS A 207 -6.80 -16.83 -13.26
C LYS A 207 -5.80 -15.75 -12.86
N LEU A 208 -4.55 -15.89 -13.26
CA LEU A 208 -3.62 -14.75 -13.28
C LEU A 208 -3.80 -14.02 -14.59
N HIS A 209 -3.60 -12.70 -14.59
CA HIS A 209 -3.74 -11.87 -15.76
C HIS A 209 -2.58 -10.89 -15.83
N PHE A 210 -1.99 -10.74 -17.01
CA PHE A 210 -0.90 -9.82 -17.28
C PHE A 210 -1.26 -8.97 -18.49
N GLY A 211 -1.38 -7.65 -18.32
CA GLY A 211 -1.33 -6.70 -19.42
C GLY A 211 0.11 -6.46 -19.87
N LEU A 212 0.32 -6.31 -21.17
CA LEU A 212 1.65 -6.26 -21.79
C LEU A 212 1.92 -4.92 -22.51
N GLY A 213 0.92 -4.06 -22.62
CA GLY A 213 0.95 -2.92 -23.53
C GLY A 213 0.94 -3.36 -24.99
N ALA A 214 1.11 -2.41 -25.91
CA ALA A 214 1.03 -2.67 -27.35
C ALA A 214 2.29 -3.31 -27.96
N ASP A 215 3.46 -3.06 -27.37
CA ASP A 215 4.75 -3.36 -28.05
C ASP A 215 5.54 -4.50 -27.41
N LEU A 216 5.23 -4.90 -26.17
CA LEU A 216 6.06 -5.85 -25.42
C LEU A 216 5.60 -7.28 -25.61
N LYS A 217 6.57 -8.19 -25.58
CA LYS A 217 6.32 -9.63 -25.73
C LYS A 217 6.81 -10.42 -24.52
N PRO A 218 6.07 -11.44 -24.08
CA PRO A 218 6.51 -12.31 -23.01
C PRO A 218 7.58 -13.25 -23.52
N ILE A 219 8.73 -13.30 -22.85
CA ILE A 219 9.85 -14.19 -23.19
C ILE A 219 9.97 -15.39 -22.25
N ALA A 220 9.51 -15.23 -21.00
CA ALA A 220 9.51 -16.33 -20.06
C ALA A 220 8.52 -16.08 -18.92
N LEU A 221 7.87 -17.16 -18.49
CA LEU A 221 7.01 -17.20 -17.32
C LEU A 221 7.71 -18.08 -16.29
N GLU A 222 7.96 -17.55 -15.10
CA GLU A 222 8.49 -18.30 -13.97
C GLU A 222 7.43 -18.36 -12.86
N ILE A 223 7.00 -19.56 -12.50
CA ILE A 223 6.07 -19.78 -11.39
C ILE A 223 6.85 -20.36 -10.21
N THR A 224 6.79 -19.67 -9.09
CA THR A 224 7.17 -20.20 -7.77
C THR A 224 5.93 -20.78 -7.10
N TRP A 225 5.95 -22.09 -6.91
CA TRP A 225 4.88 -22.85 -6.27
C TRP A 225 4.90 -22.67 -4.74
N PRO A 226 3.83 -23.04 -4.00
CA PRO A 226 3.76 -22.85 -2.55
C PRO A 226 4.85 -23.62 -1.80
N ASP A 227 5.30 -24.75 -2.35
CA ASP A 227 6.40 -25.55 -1.83
C ASP A 227 7.79 -25.05 -2.24
N GLN A 228 7.90 -23.82 -2.76
CA GLN A 228 9.15 -23.16 -3.18
C GLN A 228 9.87 -23.77 -4.40
N THR A 229 9.30 -24.80 -5.02
CA THR A 229 9.77 -25.24 -6.34
C THR A 229 9.48 -24.18 -7.39
N ARG A 230 10.31 -24.08 -8.42
CA ARG A 230 10.06 -23.18 -9.56
C ARG A 230 10.01 -23.94 -10.86
N GLN A 231 9.15 -23.47 -11.75
CA GLN A 231 9.02 -23.96 -13.10
C GLN A 231 9.01 -22.79 -14.06
N ARG A 232 9.61 -22.99 -15.24
CA ARG A 232 9.78 -21.96 -16.25
C ARG A 232 9.23 -22.42 -17.60
N TRP A 233 8.50 -21.53 -18.25
CA TRP A 233 8.01 -21.67 -19.63
C TRP A 233 8.64 -20.57 -20.49
N THR A 234 8.88 -20.86 -21.77
CA THR A 234 9.51 -19.92 -22.72
C THR A 234 8.74 -19.81 -24.05
N ASP A 235 7.94 -20.81 -24.38
CA ASP A 235 6.98 -20.74 -25.49
C ASP A 235 5.66 -20.19 -24.94
N LEU A 236 5.45 -18.88 -25.12
CA LEU A 236 4.33 -18.15 -24.54
C LEU A 236 3.49 -17.49 -25.63
N PRO A 237 2.17 -17.76 -25.69
CA PRO A 237 1.30 -17.09 -26.63
C PRO A 237 1.00 -15.65 -26.19
N LEU A 238 0.56 -14.83 -27.13
CA LEU A 238 -0.06 -13.54 -26.88
C LEU A 238 -1.59 -13.66 -26.97
N ASP A 239 -2.29 -12.77 -26.26
CA ASP A 239 -3.75 -12.61 -26.30
C ASP A 239 -4.50 -13.93 -26.08
N SER A 240 -4.01 -14.69 -25.10
CA SER A 240 -4.39 -16.08 -24.90
C SER A 240 -4.46 -16.46 -23.43
N ILE A 241 -5.19 -17.54 -23.17
CA ILE A 241 -5.22 -18.20 -21.87
C ILE A 241 -4.28 -19.41 -21.93
N LEU A 242 -3.19 -19.38 -21.18
CA LEU A 242 -2.25 -20.49 -21.05
C LEU A 242 -2.61 -21.34 -19.82
N THR A 243 -2.86 -22.63 -20.03
CA THR A 243 -3.01 -23.60 -18.94
C THR A 243 -1.66 -24.14 -18.53
N VAL A 244 -1.35 -24.06 -17.23
CA VAL A 244 -0.09 -24.55 -16.66
C VAL A 244 -0.34 -25.64 -15.63
N SER A 245 0.49 -26.68 -15.64
CA SER A 245 0.48 -27.74 -14.64
C SER A 245 1.83 -27.80 -13.92
N LYS A 246 1.79 -28.19 -12.65
CA LYS A 246 3.02 -28.37 -11.85
C LYS A 246 3.68 -29.70 -12.22
N ASN A 247 4.96 -29.66 -12.56
CA ASN A 247 5.77 -30.86 -12.68
C ASN A 247 6.04 -31.44 -11.26
N PRO A 248 5.67 -32.70 -10.98
CA PRO A 248 5.88 -33.30 -9.66
C PRO A 248 7.36 -33.56 -9.32
N ASN A 249 8.24 -33.58 -10.32
CA ASN A 249 9.66 -33.93 -10.16
C ASN A 249 10.58 -32.70 -10.08
N LEU A 250 10.06 -31.53 -9.74
CA LEU A 250 10.87 -30.33 -9.56
C LEU A 250 11.77 -30.47 -8.32
N ALA A 251 13.05 -30.21 -8.51
CA ALA A 251 13.97 -30.08 -7.37
C ALA A 251 13.60 -28.84 -6.54
N GLN A 252 13.68 -28.99 -5.22
CA GLN A 252 13.56 -27.89 -4.29
C GLN A 252 14.68 -26.87 -4.53
N ILE A 253 14.34 -25.59 -4.62
CA ILE A 253 15.36 -24.55 -4.66
C ILE A 253 15.88 -24.37 -3.24
N THR A 254 17.12 -24.80 -2.99
CA THR A 254 17.89 -24.29 -1.87
C THR A 254 18.14 -22.81 -2.15
N GLY A 255 17.40 -21.94 -1.45
CA GLY A 255 17.36 -20.52 -1.75
C GLY A 255 18.76 -19.95 -2.00
N LYS A 256 18.99 -19.37 -3.19
CA LYS A 256 20.13 -18.48 -3.37
C LYS A 256 19.96 -17.37 -2.34
N GLY A 257 20.88 -17.32 -1.37
CA GLY A 257 20.98 -16.19 -0.46
C GLY A 257 20.93 -14.92 -1.30
N ARG A 258 20.07 -13.98 -0.94
CA ARG A 258 19.94 -12.70 -1.64
C ARG A 258 21.34 -12.15 -1.80
N ASP A 259 21.84 -12.04 -3.04
CA ASP A 259 23.19 -11.54 -3.28
C ASP A 259 23.29 -10.21 -2.54
N LYS A 260 24.21 -10.14 -1.56
CA LYS A 260 24.47 -8.90 -0.84
C LYS A 260 24.95 -7.92 -1.91
N LYS A 261 24.06 -7.02 -2.34
CA LYS A 261 24.45 -5.89 -3.18
C LYS A 261 25.67 -5.26 -2.52
N SER A 262 26.70 -4.98 -3.31
CA SER A 262 27.87 -4.24 -2.82
C SER A 262 27.37 -2.92 -2.24
N THR A 263 27.50 -2.77 -0.93
CA THR A 263 27.12 -1.54 -0.26
C THR A 263 28.31 -0.59 -0.33
N TYR A 264 28.09 0.65 -0.78
CA TYR A 264 29.11 1.71 -0.70
C TYR A 264 29.48 2.06 0.75
N PHE A 265 28.56 1.81 1.68
CA PHE A 265 28.74 2.08 3.10
C PHE A 265 28.82 0.77 3.89
N THR A 266 29.68 0.76 4.90
CA THR A 266 29.78 -0.33 5.89
C THR A 266 29.27 0.22 7.22
N GLN A 267 28.37 -0.49 7.88
CA GLN A 267 27.90 -0.10 9.20
C GLN A 267 29.07 -0.20 10.20
N GLN A 268 29.50 0.94 10.73
CA GLN A 268 30.48 1.03 11.81
C GLN A 268 29.74 1.28 13.12
N ASN A 269 29.48 0.22 13.87
CA ASN A 269 28.90 0.33 15.21
C ASN A 269 30.00 0.67 16.23
N ASN A 270 29.63 1.38 17.29
CA ASN A 270 30.50 1.64 18.47
C ASN A 270 31.72 2.53 18.17
N LEU A 271 31.66 3.40 17.16
CA LEU A 271 32.68 4.44 16.96
C LEU A 271 32.72 5.44 18.11
N ILE A 272 31.55 5.71 18.70
CA ILE A 272 31.40 6.41 19.97
C ILE A 272 31.36 5.33 21.05
N THR A 273 32.34 5.34 21.97
CA THR A 273 32.41 4.36 23.05
C THR A 273 31.19 4.47 23.99
N GLU A 274 30.93 3.45 24.81
CA GLU A 274 29.72 3.19 25.63
C GLU A 274 29.20 4.31 26.57
N GLU A 275 29.74 5.53 26.48
CA GLU A 275 29.45 6.64 27.38
C GLU A 275 28.45 7.68 26.83
N PHE A 276 27.89 7.51 25.62
CA PHE A 276 26.90 8.45 25.09
C PHE A 276 25.56 7.78 24.75
N SER A 277 24.53 8.14 25.53
CA SER A 277 23.12 7.91 25.20
C SER A 277 22.38 9.23 25.43
N HIS A 278 21.66 9.70 24.41
CA HIS A 278 20.70 10.80 24.57
C HIS A 278 19.40 10.23 25.12
N THR A 279 18.84 10.88 26.13
CA THR A 279 17.50 10.56 26.63
C THR A 279 16.69 11.85 26.54
N GLU A 280 15.66 11.85 25.69
CA GLU A 280 14.79 13.03 25.62
C GLU A 280 13.94 13.15 26.88
N ASN A 281 13.57 14.38 27.24
CA ASN A 281 12.64 14.59 28.33
C ASN A 281 11.18 14.20 27.99
N ALA A 282 10.37 13.97 29.03
CA ALA A 282 8.95 13.68 28.89
C ALA A 282 8.12 14.96 28.73
N PHE A 283 8.48 15.85 27.80
CA PHE A 283 7.63 16.98 27.45
C PHE A 283 6.50 16.56 26.49
N ILE A 284 5.33 17.21 26.56
CA ILE A 284 4.17 16.87 25.71
C ILE A 284 3.61 18.17 25.13
N ASP A 285 4.05 18.52 23.92
CA ASP A 285 3.65 19.76 23.23
C ASP A 285 2.14 19.92 23.11
N PHE A 286 1.45 18.80 22.88
CA PHE A 286 -0.01 18.76 22.68
C PHE A 286 -0.81 19.27 23.88
N LYS A 287 -0.22 19.29 25.10
CA LYS A 287 -0.89 19.88 26.28
C LYS A 287 -1.01 21.39 26.17
N GLY A 288 -0.05 22.07 25.55
CA GLY A 288 -0.08 23.50 25.31
C GLY A 288 -0.67 23.87 23.95
N GLN A 289 -0.45 23.03 22.94
CA GLN A 289 -0.89 23.27 21.56
C GLN A 289 -1.52 22.00 20.97
N LEU A 290 -2.80 21.80 21.26
CA LEU A 290 -3.60 20.62 20.86
C LEU A 290 -3.60 20.36 19.35
N LEU A 291 -3.41 21.39 18.53
CA LEU A 291 -3.48 21.31 17.07
C LEU A 291 -2.13 21.02 16.39
N LEU A 292 -1.05 20.82 17.16
CA LEU A 292 0.21 20.37 16.58
C LEU A 292 0.05 18.99 15.93
N HIS A 293 0.52 18.86 14.70
CA HIS A 293 0.48 17.61 13.93
C HIS A 293 1.64 16.65 14.30
N LYS A 294 2.66 17.15 15.01
CA LYS A 294 3.82 16.39 15.49
C LYS A 294 4.37 17.00 16.77
N LYS A 295 5.11 16.20 17.54
CA LYS A 295 5.91 16.67 18.68
C LYS A 295 7.15 17.39 18.13
N LEU A 296 7.28 18.68 18.43
CA LEU A 296 8.40 19.54 18.10
C LEU A 296 9.49 19.54 19.17
N SER A 297 9.17 19.23 20.42
CA SER A 297 10.14 19.21 21.53
C SER A 297 11.05 17.98 21.55
N ASP A 298 10.95 17.08 20.58
CA ASP A 298 11.59 15.75 20.58
C ASP A 298 12.34 15.54 19.27
N GLN A 299 13.14 16.54 18.88
CA GLN A 299 13.97 16.47 17.66
C GLN A 299 15.34 15.84 17.92
N GLY A 300 15.59 15.40 19.15
CA GLY A 300 16.87 14.82 19.55
C GLY A 300 17.99 15.85 19.62
N PRO A 301 19.21 15.39 19.93
CA PRO A 301 20.30 16.29 20.16
C PRO A 301 20.84 16.82 18.82
N ALA A 302 20.97 18.15 18.72
CA ALA A 302 21.76 18.74 17.65
C ALA A 302 23.24 18.35 17.83
N ALA A 303 23.96 18.11 16.73
CA ALA A 303 25.39 17.85 16.77
C ALA A 303 26.15 18.90 15.95
N ALA A 304 27.33 19.26 16.42
CA ALA A 304 28.30 20.08 15.70
C ALA A 304 29.64 19.34 15.64
N VAL A 305 30.37 19.52 14.55
CA VAL A 305 31.67 18.88 14.32
C VAL A 305 32.73 19.96 14.17
N GLY A 306 33.89 19.75 14.78
CA GLY A 306 35.04 20.63 14.64
C GLY A 306 36.25 20.12 15.40
N ASP A 307 37.44 20.47 14.95
CA ASP A 307 38.69 20.18 15.65
C ASP A 307 38.88 21.16 16.81
N VAL A 308 38.48 20.78 18.01
CA VAL A 308 38.48 21.68 19.18
C VAL A 308 39.85 21.73 19.86
N ASN A 309 40.68 20.69 19.67
CA ASN A 309 41.97 20.53 20.32
C ASN A 309 43.16 20.83 19.39
N LYS A 310 42.88 21.09 18.10
CA LYS A 310 43.84 21.38 17.02
C LYS A 310 44.77 20.22 16.67
N ASP A 311 44.32 18.97 16.83
CA ASP A 311 45.09 17.78 16.48
C ASP A 311 44.88 17.31 15.02
N GLY A 312 44.04 18.01 14.26
CA GLY A 312 43.70 17.71 12.87
C GLY A 312 42.62 16.63 12.72
N LEU A 313 42.00 16.19 13.81
CA LEU A 313 40.89 15.22 13.83
C LEU A 313 39.56 15.93 14.13
N GLU A 314 38.44 15.32 13.71
CA GLU A 314 37.11 15.90 13.86
C GLU A 314 36.47 15.49 15.19
N ASP A 315 36.36 16.43 16.13
CA ASP A 315 35.62 16.22 17.37
C ASP A 315 34.12 16.48 17.18
N ILE A 316 33.29 15.87 18.02
CA ILE A 316 31.83 15.99 17.94
C ILE A 316 31.30 16.57 19.24
N TYR A 317 30.61 17.70 19.17
CA TYR A 317 29.76 18.18 20.25
C TYR A 317 28.32 17.74 20.00
N ILE A 318 27.74 17.02 20.95
CA ILE A 318 26.35 16.56 20.89
C ILE A 318 25.56 17.27 21.99
N GLY A 319 24.49 17.98 21.61
CA GLY A 319 23.60 18.66 22.54
C GLY A 319 22.91 17.71 23.52
N GLY A 320 22.37 18.26 24.60
CA GLY A 320 21.54 17.53 25.55
C GLY A 320 20.06 17.89 25.39
N ALA A 321 19.19 17.10 26.02
CA ALA A 321 17.79 17.46 26.23
C ALA A 321 17.68 18.72 27.13
N ALA A 322 16.49 19.30 27.26
CA ALA A 322 16.31 20.41 28.21
C ALA A 322 16.72 19.96 29.63
N TYR A 323 17.52 20.78 30.31
CA TYR A 323 18.15 20.50 31.61
C TYR A 323 19.24 19.43 31.61
N GLU A 324 19.63 18.89 30.44
CA GLU A 324 20.82 18.07 30.29
C GLU A 324 21.93 18.84 29.55
N SER A 325 23.16 18.74 30.03
CA SER A 325 24.31 19.33 29.36
C SER A 325 24.70 18.50 28.13
N GLY A 326 25.08 19.18 27.05
CA GLY A 326 25.70 18.53 25.91
C GLY A 326 27.05 17.90 26.26
N ARG A 327 27.55 17.02 25.39
CA ARG A 327 28.81 16.30 25.58
C ARG A 327 29.74 16.55 24.40
N LEU A 328 31.00 16.84 24.72
CA LEU A 328 32.07 16.90 23.74
C LEU A 328 32.78 15.55 23.68
N MET A 329 32.88 15.02 22.47
CA MET A 329 33.51 13.75 22.14
C MET A 329 34.75 14.02 21.30
N ILE A 330 35.92 13.72 21.83
CA ILE A 330 37.21 13.95 21.18
C ILE A 330 37.59 12.74 20.33
N GLN A 331 37.94 12.95 19.07
CA GLN A 331 38.40 11.88 18.20
C GLN A 331 39.82 11.45 18.60
N LYS A 332 40.08 10.14 18.56
CA LYS A 332 41.40 9.55 18.75
C LYS A 332 41.92 9.01 17.42
N PRO A 333 43.25 8.96 17.24
CA PRO A 333 43.86 8.27 16.11
C PRO A 333 43.28 6.85 15.98
N GLY A 334 42.81 6.50 14.78
CA GLY A 334 42.09 5.24 14.54
C GLY A 334 40.56 5.37 14.50
N GLY A 335 40.02 6.59 14.57
CA GLY A 335 38.61 6.88 14.26
C GLY A 335 37.62 6.52 15.36
N ARG A 336 38.05 6.58 16.63
CA ARG A 336 37.18 6.37 17.80
C ARG A 336 37.01 7.66 18.56
N TRP A 337 35.82 7.91 19.11
CA TRP A 337 35.52 9.09 19.90
C TRP A 337 35.41 8.73 21.38
N GLN A 338 36.07 9.54 22.22
CA GLN A 338 36.06 9.42 23.67
C GLN A 338 35.51 10.71 24.29
N LYS A 339 34.70 10.58 25.34
CA LYS A 339 34.18 11.74 26.06
C LYS A 339 35.33 12.59 26.63
N SER A 340 35.28 13.90 26.42
CA SER A 340 36.18 14.82 27.10
C SER A 340 35.84 14.86 28.60
N SER A 341 36.86 14.79 29.45
CA SER A 341 36.73 14.88 30.92
C SER A 341 36.49 16.30 31.42
N THR A 342 36.62 17.31 30.56
CA THR A 342 36.48 18.73 30.91
C THR A 342 35.77 19.46 29.78
N VAL A 343 34.52 19.87 30.03
CA VAL A 343 33.67 20.51 29.02
C VAL A 343 32.76 21.51 29.72
N PHE A 344 33.34 22.69 30.04
CA PHE A 344 32.70 23.87 30.63
C PHE A 344 32.14 23.70 32.06
N GLU A 345 32.72 24.43 33.03
CA GLU A 345 32.11 24.66 34.35
C GLU A 345 30.88 25.57 34.19
N ALA A 346 29.83 25.31 34.97
CA ALA A 346 28.52 25.96 34.91
C ALA A 346 28.55 27.44 35.32
#